data_AF-A0A927JG48-F1
#
_entry.id   AF-A0A927JG48-F1
#
_cell.length_a   1.000
_cell.length_b   1.000
_cell.length_c   1.000
_cell.angle_alpha   90.00
_cell.angle_beta   90.00
_cell.angle_gamma   90.00
#
_symmetry.space_group_name_H-M   'P 1'
#
loop_
_entity.id
_entity.type
_entity.pdbx_description
1 polymer ?
#
loop_
_entity_poly.entity_id
_entity_poly.type
_entity_poly.pdbx_seq_one_letter_code
_entity_poly.pdbx_strand_id
1 'polypeptide(L)'
;MGEMRRIEIEIDAAMLAAADDAVETGRFADRDAVIRHALTFWNNEVGRVRQLIDEGFASGDPIEGNFDADDIKRRGRARLAEQLRRA
;
A
#
# COMPACT_ATOMS: atom_id res chain seq x y z
N MET A 1 2.52 23.70 5.77
CA MET A 1 3.40 22.62 6.24
C MET A 1 2.91 22.21 7.62
N GLY A 2 2.82 20.90 7.89
CA GLY A 2 2.36 20.40 9.19
C GLY A 2 3.37 20.67 10.30
N GLU A 3 2.90 20.64 11.54
CA GLU A 3 3.73 20.81 12.74
C GLU A 3 4.73 19.63 12.86
N MET A 4 6.02 19.94 12.97
CA MET A 4 7.05 18.94 13.24
C MET A 4 7.32 18.87 14.73
N ARG A 5 7.28 17.66 15.30
CA ARG A 5 7.59 17.39 16.70
C ARG A 5 8.73 16.40 16.79
N ARG A 6 9.72 16.70 17.63
CA ARG A 6 10.83 15.78 17.91
C ARG A 6 10.33 14.67 18.82
N ILE A 7 10.62 13.43 18.44
CA ILE A 7 10.35 12.25 19.25
C ILE A 7 11.65 11.49 19.48
N GLU A 8 11.74 10.82 20.62
CA GLU A 8 12.79 9.86 20.91
C GLU A 8 12.20 8.46 20.71
N ILE A 9 12.94 7.60 20.03
CA ILE A 9 12.50 6.24 19.71
C ILE A 9 13.65 5.27 19.99
N GLU A 10 13.31 4.12 20.54
CA GLU A 10 14.21 2.97 20.61
C GLU A 10 13.96 2.10 19.38
N ILE A 11 15.03 1.76 18.67
CA ILE A 11 14.99 0.83 17.53
C ILE A 11 16.04 -0.25 17.72
N ASP A 12 15.78 -1.44 17.18
CA ASP A 12 16.75 -2.52 17.28
C ASP A 12 18.01 -2.25 16.46
N ALA A 13 19.11 -2.90 16.85
CA ALA A 13 20.41 -2.69 16.22
C ALA A 13 20.44 -3.09 14.73
N ALA A 14 19.62 -4.05 14.31
CA ALA A 14 19.56 -4.47 12.91
C ALA A 14 18.84 -3.43 12.05
N MET A 15 17.76 -2.84 12.54
CA MET A 15 17.07 -1.71 11.90
C MET A 15 17.96 -0.48 11.82
N LEU A 16 18.72 -0.19 12.87
CA LEU A 16 19.69 0.90 12.84
C LEU A 16 20.77 0.65 11.77
N ALA A 17 21.33 -0.56 11.71
CA ALA A 17 22.31 -0.92 10.69
C ALA A 17 21.74 -0.82 9.26
N ALA A 18 20.49 -1.21 9.06
CA ALA A 18 19.81 -1.06 7.77
C ALA A 18 19.58 0.41 7.39
N ALA A 19 19.27 1.27 8.37
CA ALA A 19 19.14 2.71 8.14
C ALA A 19 20.49 3.35 7.80
N ASP A 20 21.57 2.90 8.44
CA ASP A 20 22.93 3.35 8.17
C ASP A 20 23.39 2.99 6.76
N ASP A 21 23.23 1.73 6.35
CA ASP A 21 23.52 1.28 4.99
C ASP A 21 22.77 2.12 3.93
N ALA A 22 21.49 2.43 4.19
CA ALA A 22 20.69 3.27 3.30
C ALA A 22 21.23 4.70 3.15
N VAL A 23 21.85 5.25 4.19
CA VAL A 23 22.48 6.58 4.16
C VAL A 23 23.86 6.50 3.50
N GLU A 24 24.68 5.51 3.87
CA GLU A 24 26.03 5.30 3.33
C GLU A 24 26.03 5.04 1.82
N THR A 25 25.04 4.30 1.34
CA THR A 25 24.83 4.04 -0.10
C THR A 25 24.21 5.23 -0.85
N GLY A 26 23.91 6.33 -0.15
CA GLY A 26 23.33 7.54 -0.73
C GLY A 26 21.86 7.42 -1.14
N ARG A 27 21.16 6.35 -0.73
CA ARG A 27 19.72 6.18 -1.00
C ARG A 27 18.88 7.19 -0.22
N PHE A 28 19.36 7.60 0.95
CA PHE A 28 18.74 8.63 1.79
C PHE A 28 19.78 9.62 2.29
N ALA A 29 19.36 10.87 2.52
CA ALA A 29 20.24 11.94 3.00
C ALA A 29 20.63 11.77 4.47
N ASP A 30 19.72 11.25 5.30
CA ASP A 30 19.91 11.04 6.73
C ASP A 30 18.94 9.95 7.25
N ARG A 31 19.15 9.52 8.50
CA ARG A 31 18.30 8.53 9.17
C ARG A 31 16.85 9.01 9.29
N ASP A 32 16.62 10.31 9.51
CA ASP A 32 15.27 10.88 9.62
C ASP A 32 14.50 10.76 8.30
N ALA A 33 15.17 10.85 7.15
CA ALA A 33 14.59 10.61 5.85
C ALA A 33 14.20 9.14 5.67
N VAL A 34 15.03 8.20 6.15
CA VAL A 34 14.70 6.76 6.16
C VAL A 34 13.44 6.51 7.00
N ILE A 35 13.40 7.03 8.23
CA ILE A 35 12.26 6.85 9.14
C ILE A 35 10.99 7.48 8.58
N ARG A 36 11.04 8.72 8.07
CA ARG A 36 9.88 9.37 7.43
C ARG A 36 9.38 8.59 6.22
N HIS A 37 10.28 8.05 5.42
CA HIS A 37 9.91 7.21 4.28
C HIS A 37 9.21 5.93 4.74
N ALA A 38 9.78 5.22 5.73
CA ALA A 38 9.18 4.01 6.30
C ALA A 38 7.78 4.26 6.87
N LEU A 39 7.60 5.36 7.63
CA LEU A 39 6.30 5.74 8.19
C LEU A 39 5.28 6.11 7.10
N THR A 40 5.73 6.80 6.04
CA THR A 40 4.88 7.14 4.90
C THR A 40 4.45 5.89 4.14
N PHE A 41 5.38 4.96 3.89
CA PHE A 41 5.10 3.68 3.26
C PHE A 41 4.10 2.86 4.10
N TRP A 42 4.31 2.77 5.40
CA TRP A 42 3.40 2.07 6.30
C TRP A 42 1.98 2.66 6.25
N ASN A 43 1.86 3.99 6.33
CA ASN A 43 0.56 4.65 6.35
C ASN A 43 -0.19 4.49 5.01
N ASN A 44 0.51 4.67 3.90
CA ASN A 44 -0.13 4.75 2.59
C ASN A 44 -0.30 3.40 1.92
N GLU A 45 0.71 2.54 1.98
CA GLU A 45 0.70 1.26 1.26
C GLU A 45 0.17 0.14 2.14
N VAL A 46 0.73 -0.03 3.34
CA VAL A 46 0.29 -1.10 4.25
C VAL A 46 -1.12 -0.83 4.77
N GLY A 47 -1.43 0.42 5.12
CA GLY A 47 -2.78 0.84 5.50
C GLY A 47 -3.80 0.55 4.41
N ARG A 48 -3.48 0.90 3.16
CA ARG A 48 -4.35 0.63 2.00
C ARG A 48 -4.53 -0.87 1.75
N VAL A 49 -3.47 -1.67 1.82
CA VAL A 49 -3.56 -3.12 1.61
C VAL A 49 -4.44 -3.76 2.67
N ARG A 50 -4.31 -3.37 3.94
CA ARG A 50 -5.19 -3.85 5.01
C ARG A 50 -6.64 -3.51 4.74
N GLN A 51 -6.91 -2.26 4.37
CA GLN A 51 -8.26 -1.83 4.01
C GLN A 51 -8.85 -2.68 2.86
N LEU A 52 -8.09 -2.92 1.80
CA LEU A 52 -8.54 -3.73 0.66
C LEU A 52 -8.81 -5.19 1.05
N ILE A 53 -8.01 -5.74 1.96
CA ILE A 53 -8.23 -7.09 2.50
C ILE A 53 -9.51 -7.14 3.33
N ASP A 54 -9.72 -6.16 4.21
CA ASP A 54 -10.92 -6.07 5.05
C ASP A 54 -12.18 -5.90 4.18
N GLU A 55 -12.12 -5.07 3.14
CA GLU A 55 -13.17 -4.93 2.12
C GLU A 55 -13.42 -6.26 1.41
N GLY A 56 -12.37 -7.01 1.08
CA GLY A 56 -12.47 -8.36 0.50
C GLY A 56 -13.22 -9.33 1.40
N PHE A 57 -12.88 -9.40 2.69
CA PHE A 57 -13.59 -10.25 3.65
C PHE A 57 -15.03 -9.80 3.90
N ALA A 58 -15.30 -8.49 3.86
CA ALA A 58 -16.65 -7.96 4.02
C ALA A 58 -17.53 -8.12 2.76
N SER A 59 -16.93 -8.45 1.60
CA SER A 59 -17.64 -8.54 0.31
C SER A 59 -18.56 -9.78 0.17
N GLY A 60 -18.60 -10.63 1.18
CA GLY A 60 -19.39 -11.86 1.22
C GLY A 60 -18.52 -13.11 1.12
N ASP A 61 -19.16 -14.28 1.22
CA ASP A 61 -18.44 -15.56 1.18
C ASP A 61 -17.84 -15.83 -0.21
N PRO A 62 -16.60 -16.35 -0.28
CA PRO A 62 -16.03 -16.82 -1.55
C PRO A 62 -16.91 -17.90 -2.19
N ILE A 63 -17.24 -17.74 -3.46
CA ILE A 63 -18.00 -18.73 -4.21
C ILE A 63 -17.02 -19.75 -4.80
N GLU A 64 -17.03 -20.96 -4.26
CA GLU A 64 -16.15 -22.06 -4.67
C GLU A 64 -16.35 -22.41 -6.16
N GLY A 65 -15.25 -22.54 -6.92
CA GLY A 65 -15.30 -22.87 -8.35
C GLY A 65 -15.76 -21.74 -9.30
N ASN A 66 -16.06 -20.54 -8.79
CA ASN A 66 -16.65 -19.44 -9.59
C ASN A 66 -15.64 -18.43 -10.14
N PHE A 67 -14.35 -18.80 -10.23
CA PHE A 67 -13.38 -17.97 -10.94
C PHE A 67 -13.43 -18.28 -12.45
N ASP A 68 -14.40 -17.70 -13.14
CA ASP A 68 -14.49 -17.72 -14.60
C ASP A 68 -13.95 -16.41 -15.18
N ALA A 69 -12.70 -16.46 -15.66
CA ALA A 69 -12.04 -15.30 -16.24
C ALA A 69 -12.72 -14.79 -17.52
N ASP A 70 -13.38 -15.65 -18.29
CA ASP A 70 -14.02 -15.26 -19.55
C ASP A 70 -15.38 -14.60 -19.29
N ASP A 71 -16.13 -15.06 -18.29
CA ASP A 71 -17.31 -14.35 -17.78
C ASP A 71 -16.95 -12.96 -17.23
N ILE A 72 -15.88 -12.86 -16.43
CA ILE A 72 -15.39 -11.58 -15.89
C ILE A 72 -15.05 -10.60 -17.02
N LYS A 73 -14.31 -11.04 -18.04
CA LYS A 73 -13.99 -10.21 -19.22
C LYS A 73 -15.25 -9.78 -19.97
N ARG A 74 -16.19 -10.70 -20.19
CA ARG A 74 -17.46 -10.43 -20.89
C ARG A 74 -18.27 -9.37 -20.15
N ARG A 75 -18.45 -9.49 -18.83
CA ARG A 75 -19.11 -8.48 -17.98
C ARG A 75 -18.35 -7.15 -17.95
N GLY A 76 -17.02 -7.19 -17.94
CA GLY A 76 -16.18 -6.00 -18.04
C GLY A 76 -16.42 -5.21 -19.34
N ARG A 77 -16.39 -5.89 -20.49
CA ARG A 77 -16.66 -5.27 -21.81
C ARG A 77 -18.07 -4.69 -21.90
N ALA A 78 -19.07 -5.38 -21.36
CA ALA A 78 -20.45 -4.89 -21.34
C ALA A 78 -20.58 -3.58 -20.53
N ARG A 79 -19.95 -3.50 -19.35
CA ARG A 79 -19.92 -2.28 -18.51
C ARG A 79 -19.23 -1.11 -19.22
N LEU A 80 -18.11 -1.38 -19.88
CA LEU A 80 -17.38 -0.35 -20.65
C LEU A 80 -18.22 0.18 -21.82
N ALA A 81 -18.83 -0.72 -22.61
CA ALA A 81 -19.69 -0.32 -23.73
C ALA A 81 -20.88 0.53 -23.26
N GLU A 82 -21.45 0.23 -22.10
CA GLU A 82 -22.53 1.03 -21.51
C GLU A 82 -22.05 2.42 -21.06
N GLN A 83 -20.87 2.53 -20.45
CA GLN A 83 -20.28 3.83 -20.10
C GLN A 83 -20.03 4.70 -21.33
N LEU A 84 -19.53 4.11 -22.42
CA LEU A 84 -19.27 4.83 -23.67
C LEU A 84 -20.53 5.31 -24.39
N ARG A 85 -21.69 4.67 -24.17
CA ARG A 85 -22.98 5.14 -24.70
C ARG A 85 -23.58 6.29 -23.91
N ARG A 86 -23.16 6.47 -22.65
CA ARG A 86 -23.65 7.51 -21.74
C ARG A 86 -22.79 8.77 -21.75
N ALA A 87 -21.59 8.70 -22.35
CA ALA A 87 -20.67 9.82 -22.55
C ALA A 87 -20.94 10.50 -23.90
#